data_AF-A0A4S9U8A4-F1
#
_entry.id   AF-A0A4S9U8A4-F1
#
_cell.length_a   1.000
_cell.length_b   1.000
_cell.length_c   1.000
_cell.angle_alpha   90.00
_cell.angle_beta   90.00
_cell.angle_gamma   90.00
#
_symmetry.space_group_name_H-M   'P 1'
#
loop_
_entity.id
_entity.type
_entity.pdbx_description
1 polymer ?
#
loop_
_entity_poly.entity_id
_entity_poly.type
_entity_poly.pdbx_seq_one_letter_code
_entity_poly.pdbx_strand_id
1 'polypeptide(L)'
;MSDSRYSQLDAEESKRSFETTSSEMFMHSPRKPLLTMGWFNNRLISLMSCLLIVVTFLGTLWHRPSFIYGDRPYKIARVSMLYGNNSLYERALESHTRHGERWGYPTYIKRQNEYCGYWNKPTFMIQQVAQELAKPEHERAEWLMWVDADSIILNPNIPAHIFLPPREFTHINIVAARDIQGLNTGVFFVRVHPWTISMFVDGMAFPLCNPKVELGNDADQAAMARTVLKSSGGPDGYGFKRGIVYLPRNLFNAYELPGYMRDGRTDVLRNFTGFEEPHAFEGKKGDFIVHLPGLFGDREPLMTDWLDLIENRQEDWALPLEETTYIAETAAFWKMYGEAVNTLREAFKRDEAGKEIVDAIKQLRIALSEEADDANRIAEYTNELKELLHPTALFDDE
;
A
#
# COMPACT_ATOMS: atom_id res chain seq x y z
N MET A 1 42.58 -20.11 30.02
CA MET A 1 42.86 -19.35 31.26
C MET A 1 42.13 -18.03 31.12
N SER A 2 40.85 -17.99 31.49
CA SER A 2 40.31 -17.68 32.83
C SER A 2 40.14 -16.17 32.99
N ASP A 3 39.04 -15.58 33.44
CA ASP A 3 37.68 -15.99 33.82
C ASP A 3 36.96 -14.63 34.05
N SER A 4 35.85 -14.34 33.38
CA SER A 4 34.50 -14.11 33.95
C SER A 4 34.34 -13.43 35.33
N ARG A 5 33.21 -12.69 35.43
CA ARG A 5 32.33 -12.40 36.59
C ARG A 5 32.32 -10.95 37.14
N TYR A 6 31.17 -10.24 37.01
CA TYR A 6 30.02 -10.18 37.96
C TYR A 6 30.45 -9.55 39.30
N SER A 7 29.75 -8.60 39.92
CA SER A 7 28.32 -8.45 40.19
C SER A 7 28.00 -6.95 40.45
N GLN A 8 26.83 -6.42 40.11
CA GLN A 8 25.65 -6.35 41.01
C GLN A 8 25.99 -6.12 42.48
N LEU A 9 25.79 -4.87 42.90
CA LEU A 9 25.55 -4.24 44.22
C LEU A 9 25.62 -2.73 43.84
N ASP A 10 24.59 -1.90 43.78
CA ASP A 10 23.41 -1.81 44.60
C ASP A 10 22.25 -1.26 43.77
N ALA A 11 21.21 -2.08 43.64
CA ALA A 11 19.86 -1.63 43.39
C ALA A 11 19.12 -1.68 44.73
N GLU A 12 19.37 -0.73 45.64
CA GLU A 12 18.52 -0.51 46.81
C GLU A 12 18.85 0.81 47.52
N GLU A 13 18.57 1.94 46.87
CA GLU A 13 18.23 3.17 47.61
C GLU A 13 16.90 3.70 47.10
N SER A 14 15.87 2.98 47.52
CA SER A 14 14.46 3.30 47.40
C SER A 14 14.10 4.49 48.30
N LYS A 15 13.42 5.48 47.71
CA LYS A 15 12.27 6.22 48.25
C LYS A 15 12.40 6.89 49.63
N ARG A 16 12.35 8.23 49.63
CA ARG A 16 11.49 9.05 50.53
C ARG A 16 11.73 10.54 50.21
N SER A 17 10.75 11.25 49.63
CA SER A 17 9.62 11.94 50.28
C SER A 17 9.91 13.44 50.51
N PHE A 18 9.12 14.34 49.91
CA PHE A 18 8.12 15.16 50.61
C PHE A 18 7.60 16.29 49.70
N GLU A 19 6.29 16.28 49.44
CA GLU A 19 5.48 17.45 49.10
C GLU A 19 5.36 18.37 50.34
N THR A 20 5.17 19.68 50.16
CA THR A 20 3.91 20.41 50.47
C THR A 20 4.06 21.94 50.59
N THR A 21 3.02 22.64 50.09
CA THR A 21 2.39 23.92 50.53
C THR A 21 3.20 25.22 50.59
N SER A 22 2.63 26.44 50.55
CA SER A 22 1.43 27.10 49.98
C SER A 22 1.42 28.54 50.55
N SER A 23 0.53 29.41 50.03
CA SER A 23 0.19 30.78 50.49
C SER A 23 1.13 31.88 49.97
N GLU A 24 0.65 33.01 49.44
CA GLU A 24 -0.26 33.96 50.12
C GLU A 24 -1.45 34.47 49.28
N MET A 25 -2.44 34.94 50.04
CA MET A 25 -3.74 35.50 49.69
C MET A 25 -3.73 36.99 50.03
N PHE A 26 -4.31 37.86 49.19
CA PHE A 26 -4.93 39.10 49.66
C PHE A 26 -6.24 39.36 48.90
N MET A 27 -7.32 39.46 49.68
CA MET A 27 -8.65 39.88 49.26
C MET A 27 -8.82 41.39 49.42
N HIS A 28 -9.61 42.01 48.52
CA HIS A 28 -10.72 42.88 48.91
C HIS A 28 -11.74 43.04 47.76
N SER A 29 -13.02 43.12 48.13
CA SER A 29 -14.26 43.15 47.31
C SER A 29 -15.08 44.40 47.72
N PRO A 30 -16.32 44.69 47.24
CA PRO A 30 -16.98 44.57 45.91
C PRO A 30 -17.67 45.89 45.47
N ARG A 31 -18.14 45.99 44.21
CA ARG A 31 -19.43 46.63 43.83
C ARG A 31 -20.03 45.98 42.55
N LYS A 32 -21.33 45.66 42.55
CA LYS A 32 -22.14 45.22 41.38
C LYS A 32 -22.60 46.44 40.55
N PRO A 33 -22.97 46.30 39.26
CA PRO A 33 -24.40 46.13 38.95
C PRO A 33 -24.79 45.33 37.66
N LEU A 34 -26.06 44.90 37.67
CA LEU A 34 -27.05 44.72 36.58
C LEU A 34 -26.77 43.83 35.35
N LEU A 35 -27.57 42.75 35.27
CA LEU A 35 -27.76 41.84 34.15
C LEU A 35 -28.60 42.49 33.03
N THR A 36 -28.07 42.50 31.80
CA THR A 36 -28.84 42.77 30.58
C THR A 36 -28.99 41.50 29.73
N MET A 37 -30.20 41.34 29.22
CA MET A 37 -30.78 40.18 28.53
C MET A 37 -30.23 39.98 27.10
N GLY A 38 -28.91 39.82 26.96
CA GLY A 38 -28.21 39.51 25.69
C GLY A 38 -27.30 38.27 25.78
N TRP A 39 -27.21 37.65 26.97
CA TRP A 39 -26.26 36.57 27.27
C TRP A 39 -26.75 35.15 26.97
N PHE A 40 -28.05 34.95 26.71
CA PHE A 40 -28.60 33.61 26.50
C PHE A 40 -28.55 33.09 25.05
N ASN A 41 -28.49 33.97 24.04
CA ASN A 41 -28.46 33.52 22.64
C ASN A 41 -27.07 33.07 22.15
N ASN A 42 -25.99 33.67 22.65
CA ASN A 42 -24.64 33.31 22.21
C ASN A 42 -24.16 31.96 22.76
N ARG A 43 -24.67 31.50 23.92
CA ARG A 43 -24.31 30.19 24.46
C ARG A 43 -24.97 29.04 23.71
N LEU A 44 -26.21 29.21 23.23
CA LEU A 44 -26.90 28.19 22.45
C LEU A 44 -26.25 27.99 21.08
N ILE A 45 -25.89 29.08 20.40
CA ILE A 45 -25.17 29.04 19.12
C ILE A 45 -23.78 28.43 19.31
N SER A 46 -23.03 28.87 20.32
CA SER A 46 -21.69 28.33 20.58
C SER A 46 -21.72 26.85 21.01
N LEU A 47 -22.74 26.40 21.73
CA LEU A 47 -22.95 24.99 22.08
C LEU A 47 -23.34 24.16 20.86
N MET A 48 -24.23 24.66 19.98
CA MET A 48 -24.57 23.96 18.75
C MET A 48 -23.39 23.90 17.77
N SER A 49 -22.58 24.96 17.67
CA SER A 49 -21.35 24.96 16.87
C SER A 49 -20.30 24.00 17.44
N CYS A 50 -20.12 23.96 18.76
CA CYS A 50 -19.23 22.98 19.40
C CYS A 50 -19.77 21.55 19.22
N LEU A 51 -21.09 21.33 19.28
CA LEU A 51 -21.69 20.03 19.06
C LEU A 51 -21.54 19.59 17.59
N LEU A 52 -21.70 20.48 16.63
CA LEU A 52 -21.47 20.21 15.20
C LEU A 52 -19.99 19.95 14.92
N ILE A 53 -19.07 20.70 15.54
CA ILE A 53 -17.63 20.45 15.45
C ILE A 53 -17.31 19.09 16.09
N VAL A 54 -17.85 18.77 17.26
CA VAL A 54 -17.61 17.47 17.93
C VAL A 54 -18.24 16.32 17.15
N VAL A 55 -19.41 16.48 16.53
CA VAL A 55 -20.06 15.46 15.71
C VAL A 55 -19.36 15.28 14.36
N THR A 56 -18.82 16.34 13.74
CA THR A 56 -17.97 16.23 12.55
C THR A 56 -16.59 15.66 12.89
N PHE A 57 -16.03 15.99 14.05
CA PHE A 57 -14.76 15.43 14.55
C PHE A 57 -14.93 13.96 14.98
N LEU A 58 -16.07 13.57 15.56
CA LEU A 58 -16.39 12.18 15.87
C LEU A 58 -16.78 11.37 14.62
N GLY A 59 -17.46 11.97 13.64
CA GLY A 59 -17.76 11.36 12.35
C GLY A 59 -16.50 11.08 11.53
N THR A 60 -15.51 11.97 11.59
CA THR A 60 -14.18 11.74 10.97
C THR A 60 -13.34 10.72 11.73
N LEU A 61 -13.53 10.55 13.05
CA LEU A 61 -12.93 9.46 13.81
C LEU A 61 -13.62 8.09 13.60
N TRP A 62 -14.88 8.07 13.17
CA TRP A 62 -15.65 6.83 12.95
C TRP A 62 -15.28 6.10 11.65
N HIS A 63 -14.66 6.80 10.69
CA HIS A 63 -14.22 6.22 9.40
C HIS A 63 -12.85 5.52 9.47
N ARG A 64 -12.46 4.95 10.61
CA ARG A 64 -11.27 4.09 10.66
C ARG A 64 -11.70 2.63 10.48
N PRO A 65 -11.33 1.95 9.38
CA PRO A 65 -11.51 0.52 9.24
C PRO A 65 -10.56 -0.18 10.22
N SER A 66 -10.97 -0.25 11.49
CA SER A 66 -10.22 -0.84 12.59
C SER A 66 -10.14 -2.36 12.53
N PHE A 67 -10.88 -2.99 11.61
CA PHE A 67 -11.03 -4.45 11.56
C PHE A 67 -9.84 -5.18 10.90
N ILE A 68 -9.04 -4.54 10.05
CA ILE A 68 -7.94 -5.21 9.31
C ILE A 68 -6.54 -4.76 9.76
N TYR A 69 -6.35 -3.48 10.10
CA TYR A 69 -5.01 -2.89 10.30
C TYR A 69 -4.66 -2.56 11.75
N GLY A 70 -5.52 -2.91 12.70
CA GLY A 70 -5.42 -2.52 14.10
C GLY A 70 -5.51 -1.00 14.30
N ASP A 71 -5.22 -0.54 15.51
CA ASP A 71 -5.37 0.88 15.89
C ASP A 71 -4.37 1.83 15.18
N ARG A 72 -3.43 1.30 14.39
CA ARG A 72 -2.31 2.04 13.78
C ARG A 72 -2.09 1.67 12.30
N PRO A 73 -2.73 2.38 11.35
CA PRO A 73 -2.47 2.19 9.93
C PRO A 73 -0.99 2.46 9.61
N TYR A 74 -0.49 1.84 8.54
CA TYR A 74 0.88 2.08 8.09
C TYR A 74 1.12 3.55 7.74
N LYS A 75 2.30 4.06 8.09
CA LYS A 75 2.79 5.35 7.56
C LYS A 75 3.27 5.14 6.12
N ILE A 76 2.63 5.81 5.17
CA ILE A 76 2.96 5.70 3.74
C ILE A 76 3.49 7.04 3.24
N ALA A 77 4.54 7.02 2.44
CA ALA A 77 4.90 8.14 1.57
C ALA A 77 4.62 7.79 0.11
N ARG A 78 4.11 8.74 -0.66
CA ARG A 78 3.91 8.61 -2.10
C ARG A 78 5.13 9.12 -2.85
N VAL A 79 5.52 8.42 -3.91
CA VAL A 79 6.69 8.75 -4.71
C VAL A 79 6.31 8.75 -6.18
N SER A 80 6.74 9.77 -6.91
CA SER A 80 6.54 9.86 -8.36
C SER A 80 7.68 10.63 -9.03
N MET A 81 7.65 10.72 -10.35
CA MET A 81 8.57 11.52 -11.15
C MET A 81 7.84 12.21 -12.30
N LEU A 82 8.19 13.47 -12.55
CA LEU A 82 7.74 14.21 -13.73
C LEU A 82 8.80 15.25 -14.10
N TYR A 83 9.24 15.21 -15.35
CA TYR A 83 10.23 16.14 -15.89
C TYR A 83 9.59 17.09 -16.89
N GLY A 84 10.09 18.32 -16.92
CA GLY A 84 9.59 19.34 -17.83
C GLY A 84 8.18 19.82 -17.45
N ASN A 85 7.49 20.42 -18.42
CA ASN A 85 6.15 20.94 -18.23
C ASN A 85 5.16 20.10 -19.05
N ASN A 86 4.30 19.35 -18.38
CA ASN A 86 3.19 18.61 -18.99
C ASN A 86 1.95 18.81 -18.13
N SER A 87 0.99 19.61 -18.62
CA SER A 87 -0.19 20.01 -17.85
C SER A 87 -1.06 18.84 -17.42
N LEU A 88 -1.22 17.80 -18.25
CA LEU A 88 -2.02 16.63 -17.90
C LEU A 88 -1.37 15.83 -16.78
N TYR A 89 -0.06 15.58 -16.87
CA TYR A 89 0.68 14.89 -15.81
C TYR A 89 0.74 15.70 -14.52
N GLU A 90 0.82 17.02 -14.58
CA GLU A 90 0.70 17.85 -13.37
C GLU A 90 -0.69 17.73 -12.73
N ARG A 91 -1.77 17.76 -13.52
CA ARG A 91 -3.14 17.57 -13.02
C ARG A 91 -3.32 16.18 -12.38
N ALA A 92 -2.77 15.14 -12.98
CA ALA A 92 -2.79 13.80 -12.42
C ALA A 92 -2.00 13.69 -11.10
N LEU A 93 -0.78 14.25 -11.05
CA LEU A 93 0.00 14.29 -9.81
C LEU A 93 -0.64 15.17 -8.73
N GLU A 94 -1.41 16.18 -9.11
CA GLU A 94 -2.20 16.96 -8.18
C GLU A 94 -3.33 16.11 -7.55
N SER A 95 -3.98 15.21 -8.33
CA SER A 95 -4.94 14.25 -7.76
C SER A 95 -4.31 13.37 -6.68
N HIS A 96 -3.07 12.94 -6.91
CA HIS A 96 -2.26 12.21 -5.93
C HIS A 96 -1.88 13.08 -4.74
N THR A 97 -1.50 14.34 -4.94
CA THR A 97 -1.15 15.26 -3.85
C THR A 97 -2.34 15.49 -2.92
N ARG A 98 -3.52 15.84 -3.48
CA ARG A 98 -4.77 16.01 -2.71
C ARG A 98 -5.15 14.75 -1.94
N HIS A 99 -5.00 13.58 -2.56
CA HIS A 99 -5.25 12.32 -1.87
C HIS A 99 -4.24 12.05 -0.75
N GLY A 100 -2.96 12.41 -0.96
CA GLY A 100 -1.93 12.32 0.06
C GLY A 100 -2.22 13.21 1.27
N GLU A 101 -2.58 14.47 1.04
CA GLU A 101 -2.95 15.42 2.08
C GLU A 101 -4.13 14.93 2.94
N ARG A 102 -5.17 14.40 2.28
CA ARG A 102 -6.35 13.83 2.96
C ARG A 102 -6.00 12.74 3.96
N TRP A 103 -5.06 11.86 3.62
CA TRP A 103 -4.71 10.68 4.42
C TRP A 103 -3.39 10.81 5.18
N GLY A 104 -2.72 11.96 5.09
CA GLY A 104 -1.42 12.19 5.73
C GLY A 104 -0.25 11.45 5.09
N TYR A 105 -0.30 11.21 3.77
CA TYR A 105 0.81 10.61 3.02
C TYR A 105 1.68 11.72 2.39
N PRO A 106 2.90 11.98 2.91
CA PRO A 106 3.81 12.89 2.24
C PRO A 106 4.09 12.43 0.81
N THR A 107 4.15 13.37 -0.13
CA THR A 107 4.34 13.07 -1.56
C THR A 107 5.68 13.65 -2.03
N TYR A 108 6.52 12.81 -2.61
CA TYR A 108 7.83 13.16 -3.14
C TYR A 108 7.82 13.02 -4.66
N ILE A 109 8.00 14.13 -5.38
CA ILE A 109 8.02 14.14 -6.84
C ILE A 109 9.41 14.52 -7.33
N LYS A 110 10.08 13.61 -8.05
CA LYS A 110 11.34 13.93 -8.71
C LYS A 110 11.07 14.84 -9.91
N ARG A 111 11.59 16.08 -9.83
CA ARG A 111 11.43 17.11 -10.87
C ARG A 111 12.63 17.25 -11.80
N GLN A 112 13.79 16.72 -11.41
CA GLN A 112 15.04 16.83 -12.16
C GLN A 112 15.42 15.50 -12.79
N ASN A 113 15.70 15.50 -14.09
CA ASN A 113 16.17 14.34 -14.81
C ASN A 113 17.70 14.22 -14.63
N GLU A 114 18.16 13.10 -14.07
CA GLU A 114 19.59 12.80 -13.89
C GLU A 114 20.20 12.14 -15.14
N TYR A 115 19.41 12.03 -16.22
CA TYR A 115 19.80 11.43 -17.50
C TYR A 115 20.22 9.95 -17.38
N CYS A 116 19.73 9.26 -16.34
CA CYS A 116 19.92 7.82 -16.14
C CYS A 116 18.96 6.95 -16.98
N GLY A 117 18.18 7.56 -17.88
CA GLY A 117 17.19 6.86 -18.71
C GLY A 117 16.17 6.10 -17.86
N TYR A 118 15.98 4.81 -18.17
CA TYR A 118 15.10 3.89 -17.44
C TYR A 118 15.41 3.79 -15.94
N TRP A 119 16.65 4.07 -15.52
CA TRP A 119 17.08 3.91 -14.14
C TRP A 119 16.70 5.07 -13.21
N ASN A 120 16.04 6.12 -13.71
CA ASN A 120 15.58 7.24 -12.89
C ASN A 120 14.60 6.84 -11.78
N LYS A 121 13.66 5.92 -12.07
CA LYS A 121 12.70 5.38 -11.09
C LYS A 121 13.41 4.62 -9.95
N PRO A 122 14.22 3.56 -10.22
CA PRO A 122 14.89 2.82 -9.15
C PRO A 122 15.91 3.65 -8.37
N THR A 123 16.66 4.57 -9.02
CA THR A 123 17.59 5.46 -8.30
C THR A 123 16.87 6.40 -7.33
N PHE A 124 15.74 6.99 -7.74
CA PHE A 124 14.95 7.83 -6.86
C PHE A 124 14.31 7.03 -5.72
N MET A 125 13.81 5.82 -6.00
CA MET A 125 13.28 4.94 -4.97
C MET A 125 14.35 4.55 -3.94
N ILE A 126 15.58 4.23 -4.36
CA ILE A 126 16.72 4.00 -3.44
C ILE A 126 16.95 5.23 -2.57
N GLN A 127 16.98 6.42 -3.17
CA GLN A 127 17.15 7.68 -2.43
C GLN A 127 16.06 7.87 -1.37
N GLN A 128 14.79 7.68 -1.72
CA GLN A 128 13.68 7.84 -0.79
C GLN A 128 13.72 6.79 0.34
N VAL A 129 14.01 5.52 0.03
CA VAL A 129 14.16 4.48 1.06
C VAL A 129 15.32 4.82 2.00
N ALA A 130 16.46 5.27 1.48
CA ALA A 130 17.61 5.66 2.30
C ALA A 130 17.30 6.86 3.21
N GLN A 131 16.59 7.87 2.69
CA GLN A 131 16.16 9.04 3.46
C GLN A 131 15.19 8.67 4.58
N GLU A 132 14.23 7.78 4.34
CA GLU A 132 13.32 7.29 5.38
C GLU A 132 14.01 6.38 6.39
N LEU A 133 14.97 5.54 5.97
CA LEU A 133 15.78 4.72 6.88
C LEU A 133 16.67 5.56 7.82
N ALA A 134 17.07 6.77 7.41
CA ALA A 134 17.87 7.69 8.22
C ALA A 134 17.05 8.39 9.31
N LYS A 135 15.72 8.38 9.23
CA LYS A 135 14.82 8.96 10.24
C LYS A 135 14.58 7.96 11.39
N PRO A 136 14.26 8.44 12.62
CA PRO A 136 13.77 7.59 13.69
C PRO A 136 12.54 6.76 13.27
N GLU A 137 12.40 5.53 13.77
CA GLU A 137 11.33 4.61 13.38
C GLU A 137 9.90 5.19 13.57
N HIS A 138 9.72 5.98 14.63
CA HIS A 138 8.44 6.62 14.93
C HIS A 138 8.12 7.80 13.99
N GLU A 139 9.11 8.37 13.30
CA GLU A 139 8.93 9.48 12.35
C GLU A 139 8.88 9.01 10.89
N ARG A 140 9.63 7.96 10.53
CA ARG A 140 9.77 7.51 9.13
C ARG A 140 8.50 6.92 8.54
N ALA A 141 8.36 6.99 7.23
CA ALA A 141 7.42 6.15 6.50
C ALA A 141 7.80 4.67 6.66
N GLU A 142 6.81 3.79 6.74
CA GLU A 142 6.98 2.34 6.77
C GLU A 142 6.96 1.74 5.35
N TRP A 143 6.20 2.39 4.45
CA TRP A 143 6.05 1.99 3.06
C TRP A 143 6.14 3.20 2.14
N LEU A 144 6.68 2.98 0.95
CA LEU A 144 6.62 3.91 -0.17
C LEU A 144 5.64 3.37 -1.21
N MET A 145 4.73 4.21 -1.70
CA MET A 145 3.86 3.93 -2.83
C MET A 145 4.40 4.66 -4.05
N TRP A 146 4.94 3.93 -5.02
CA TRP A 146 5.28 4.50 -6.32
C TRP A 146 4.02 4.66 -7.17
N VAL A 147 3.91 5.77 -7.88
CA VAL A 147 2.89 6.03 -8.90
C VAL A 147 3.53 6.68 -10.13
N ASP A 148 3.27 6.16 -11.32
CA ASP A 148 3.63 6.81 -12.58
C ASP A 148 2.74 8.04 -12.82
N ALA A 149 3.27 9.04 -13.53
CA ALA A 149 2.61 10.33 -13.73
C ALA A 149 1.36 10.26 -14.65
N ASP A 150 1.19 9.14 -15.35
CA ASP A 150 -0.02 8.80 -16.12
C ASP A 150 -1.00 7.92 -15.30
N SER A 151 -0.99 8.06 -13.97
CA SER A 151 -2.01 7.51 -13.09
C SER A 151 -2.77 8.60 -12.35
N ILE A 152 -4.08 8.43 -12.16
CA ILE A 152 -5.00 9.43 -11.59
C ILE A 152 -5.80 8.80 -10.45
N ILE A 153 -5.83 9.47 -9.29
CA ILE A 153 -6.73 9.09 -8.18
C ILE A 153 -8.17 9.45 -8.56
N LEU A 154 -9.01 8.43 -8.72
CA LEU A 154 -10.41 8.57 -9.08
C LEU A 154 -11.30 8.72 -7.84
N ASN A 155 -11.09 7.89 -6.82
CA ASN A 155 -11.83 7.95 -5.56
C ASN A 155 -10.89 8.30 -4.38
N PRO A 156 -10.89 9.56 -3.89
CA PRO A 156 -10.02 9.97 -2.80
C PRO A 156 -10.44 9.41 -1.43
N ASN A 157 -11.61 8.77 -1.33
CA ASN A 157 -12.09 8.16 -0.09
C ASN A 157 -11.44 6.80 0.19
N ILE A 158 -10.62 6.26 -0.71
CA ILE A 158 -9.99 4.94 -0.55
C ILE A 158 -8.57 5.10 -0.01
N PRO A 159 -8.30 4.77 1.26
CA PRO A 159 -6.96 4.91 1.83
C PRO A 159 -5.98 3.88 1.27
N ALA A 160 -4.81 4.33 0.80
CA ALA A 160 -3.79 3.44 0.24
C ALA A 160 -3.28 2.34 1.22
N HIS A 161 -3.36 2.55 2.54
CA HIS A 161 -2.91 1.55 3.51
C HIS A 161 -3.76 0.29 3.54
N ILE A 162 -4.95 0.27 2.92
CA ILE A 162 -5.78 -0.93 2.86
C ILE A 162 -5.26 -1.98 1.88
N PHE A 163 -4.27 -1.65 1.06
CA PHE A 163 -3.64 -2.57 0.12
C PHE A 163 -2.39 -3.23 0.70
N LEU A 164 -1.97 -2.85 1.91
CA LEU A 164 -0.74 -3.34 2.52
C LEU A 164 -0.97 -4.62 3.33
N PRO A 165 0.05 -5.46 3.52
CA PRO A 165 -0.09 -6.70 4.27
C PRO A 165 -0.37 -6.47 5.75
N PRO A 166 -1.14 -7.34 6.42
CA PRO A 166 -1.13 -7.46 7.87
C PRO A 166 0.30 -7.49 8.45
N ARG A 167 0.49 -6.88 9.63
CA ARG A 167 1.82 -6.59 10.20
C ARG A 167 2.64 -7.84 10.52
N GLU A 168 1.98 -8.97 10.71
CA GLU A 168 2.60 -10.29 10.92
C GLU A 168 3.30 -10.85 9.67
N PHE A 169 3.00 -10.35 8.47
CA PHE A 169 3.67 -10.76 7.24
C PHE A 169 4.94 -9.90 7.01
N THR A 170 5.89 -10.04 7.93
CA THR A 170 7.16 -9.31 7.91
C THR A 170 8.07 -9.68 6.75
N HIS A 171 7.84 -10.84 6.12
CA HIS A 171 8.58 -11.29 4.93
C HIS A 171 8.24 -10.46 3.68
N ILE A 172 7.06 -9.83 3.61
CA ILE A 172 6.61 -9.06 2.46
C ILE A 172 7.27 -7.67 2.48
N ASN A 173 8.01 -7.38 1.42
CA ASN A 173 8.70 -6.12 1.19
C ASN A 173 8.18 -5.39 -0.06
N ILE A 174 7.45 -6.07 -0.95
CA ILE A 174 6.85 -5.50 -2.16
C ILE A 174 5.40 -5.97 -2.27
N VAL A 175 4.49 -5.02 -2.49
CA VAL A 175 3.15 -5.29 -3.00
C VAL A 175 3.09 -4.75 -4.42
N ALA A 176 2.87 -5.63 -5.39
CA ALA A 176 2.86 -5.27 -6.81
C ALA A 176 1.64 -5.83 -7.53
N ALA A 177 1.43 -5.39 -8.76
CA ALA A 177 0.43 -5.93 -9.67
C ALA A 177 1.14 -6.63 -10.83
N ARG A 178 0.47 -7.60 -11.45
CA ARG A 178 0.95 -8.23 -12.69
C ARG A 178 0.26 -7.63 -13.90
N ASP A 179 1.01 -7.51 -14.98
CA ASP A 179 0.52 -7.25 -16.33
C ASP A 179 1.02 -8.35 -17.27
N ILE A 180 0.89 -8.14 -18.59
CA ILE A 180 1.35 -9.09 -19.60
C ILE A 180 2.88 -9.30 -19.58
N GLN A 181 3.65 -8.43 -18.92
CA GLN A 181 5.10 -8.60 -18.69
C GLN A 181 5.42 -9.29 -17.36
N GLY A 182 4.41 -9.66 -16.56
CA GLY A 182 4.53 -10.42 -15.31
C GLY A 182 4.74 -9.56 -14.05
N LEU A 183 5.19 -8.32 -14.18
CA LEU A 183 5.28 -7.33 -13.11
C LEU A 183 4.97 -5.97 -13.73
N ASN A 184 4.02 -5.24 -13.16
CA ASN A 184 3.84 -3.83 -13.47
C ASN A 184 4.55 -2.94 -12.44
N THR A 185 5.27 -1.93 -12.93
CA THR A 185 5.98 -0.95 -12.09
C THR A 185 5.40 0.46 -12.17
N GLY A 186 4.17 0.60 -12.66
CA GLY A 186 3.47 1.88 -12.70
C GLY A 186 2.80 2.26 -11.39
N VAL A 187 2.26 1.28 -10.66
CA VAL A 187 1.82 1.48 -9.27
C VAL A 187 2.20 0.27 -8.43
N PHE A 188 2.98 0.48 -7.38
CA PHE A 188 3.43 -0.58 -6.46
C PHE A 188 3.84 0.00 -5.11
N PHE A 189 3.92 -0.85 -4.09
CA PHE A 189 4.40 -0.49 -2.76
C PHE A 189 5.71 -1.21 -2.45
N VAL A 190 6.63 -0.52 -1.78
CA VAL A 190 7.82 -1.13 -1.20
C VAL A 190 7.99 -0.75 0.26
N ARG A 191 8.44 -1.70 1.09
CA ARG A 191 8.73 -1.46 2.49
C ARG A 191 10.00 -0.62 2.61
N VAL A 192 10.02 0.33 3.54
CA VAL A 192 11.23 1.05 3.94
C VAL A 192 12.13 0.08 4.71
N HIS A 193 13.03 -0.58 4.00
CA HIS A 193 13.87 -1.65 4.54
C HIS A 193 15.17 -1.79 3.72
N PRO A 194 16.32 -2.16 4.33
CA PRO A 194 17.56 -2.40 3.59
C PRO A 194 17.43 -3.45 2.47
N TRP A 195 16.53 -4.42 2.65
CA TRP A 195 16.20 -5.42 1.60
C TRP A 195 15.74 -4.76 0.30
N THR A 196 14.93 -3.71 0.40
CA THR A 196 14.40 -2.97 -0.76
C THR A 196 15.51 -2.28 -1.52
N ILE A 197 16.50 -1.71 -0.83
CA ILE A 197 17.69 -1.14 -1.47
C ILE A 197 18.44 -2.23 -2.25
N SER A 198 18.69 -3.38 -1.64
CA SER A 198 19.38 -4.49 -2.30
C SER A 198 18.63 -4.98 -3.54
N MET A 199 17.30 -5.01 -3.51
CA MET A 199 16.46 -5.40 -4.65
C MET A 199 16.61 -4.42 -5.82
N PHE A 200 16.51 -3.11 -5.56
CA PHE A 200 16.70 -2.11 -6.62
C PHE A 200 18.13 -2.10 -7.17
N VAL A 201 19.14 -2.23 -6.32
CA VAL A 201 20.55 -2.31 -6.74
C VAL A 201 20.77 -3.52 -7.65
N ASP A 202 20.24 -4.69 -7.29
CA ASP A 202 20.37 -5.89 -8.12
C ASP A 202 19.58 -5.77 -9.44
N GLY A 203 18.41 -5.11 -9.41
CA GLY A 203 17.63 -4.76 -10.60
C GLY A 203 18.40 -3.86 -11.57
N MET A 204 19.05 -2.81 -11.06
CA MET A 204 19.89 -1.92 -11.89
C MET A 204 21.16 -2.61 -12.39
N ALA A 205 21.71 -3.57 -11.64
CA ALA A 205 22.86 -4.36 -12.06
C ALA A 205 22.51 -5.43 -13.10
N PHE A 206 21.23 -5.79 -13.24
CA PHE A 206 20.75 -6.84 -14.14
C PHE A 206 21.33 -6.76 -15.58
N PRO A 207 21.24 -5.63 -16.32
CA PRO A 207 21.79 -5.54 -17.68
C PRO A 207 23.32 -5.70 -17.73
N LEU A 208 24.05 -5.30 -16.69
CA LEU A 208 25.50 -5.44 -16.62
C LEU A 208 25.89 -6.92 -16.44
N CYS A 209 25.13 -7.64 -15.61
CA CYS A 209 25.34 -9.07 -15.36
C CYS A 209 24.76 -9.95 -16.49
N ASN A 210 23.82 -9.45 -17.27
CA ASN A 210 23.10 -10.19 -18.31
C ASN A 210 23.09 -9.42 -19.64
N PRO A 211 24.25 -9.07 -20.22
CA PRO A 211 24.33 -8.17 -21.38
C PRO A 211 23.71 -8.73 -22.67
N LYS A 212 23.36 -10.02 -22.68
CA LYS A 212 22.69 -10.70 -23.82
C LYS A 212 21.16 -10.66 -23.73
N VAL A 213 20.60 -10.18 -22.62
CA VAL A 213 19.16 -10.10 -22.43
C VAL A 213 18.68 -8.72 -22.86
N GLU A 214 17.86 -8.69 -23.91
CA GLU A 214 17.19 -7.46 -24.33
C GLU A 214 16.04 -7.14 -23.37
N LEU A 215 16.05 -5.92 -22.82
CA LEU A 215 15.05 -5.47 -21.84
C LEU A 215 13.89 -4.68 -22.47
N GLY A 216 13.99 -4.31 -23.74
CA GLY A 216 12.94 -3.59 -24.46
C GLY A 216 12.74 -2.14 -24.00
N ASN A 217 11.56 -1.60 -24.28
CA ASN A 217 11.22 -0.20 -24.04
C ASN A 217 10.85 0.13 -22.59
N ASP A 218 10.67 -0.88 -21.73
CA ASP A 218 10.35 -0.76 -20.31
C ASP A 218 11.44 -1.45 -19.50
N ALA A 219 12.69 -1.00 -19.70
CA ALA A 219 13.86 -1.77 -19.27
C ALA A 219 13.97 -1.90 -17.75
N ASP A 220 13.52 -0.89 -17.00
CA ASP A 220 13.45 -0.94 -15.53
C ASP A 220 12.44 -1.98 -15.06
N GLN A 221 11.23 -1.99 -15.63
CA GLN A 221 10.21 -2.99 -15.35
C GLN A 221 10.72 -4.40 -15.67
N ALA A 222 11.27 -4.60 -16.86
CA ALA A 222 11.78 -5.88 -17.32
C ALA A 222 12.93 -6.42 -16.46
N ALA A 223 13.83 -5.54 -15.98
CA ALA A 223 14.91 -5.90 -15.09
C ALA A 223 14.42 -6.21 -13.67
N MET A 224 13.49 -5.41 -13.14
CA MET A 224 12.86 -5.64 -11.84
C MET A 224 12.09 -6.96 -11.82
N ALA A 225 11.28 -7.25 -12.85
CA ALA A 225 10.50 -8.49 -12.98
C ALA A 225 11.39 -9.73 -12.85
N ARG A 226 12.56 -9.71 -13.50
CA ARG A 226 13.54 -10.81 -13.43
C ARG A 226 14.25 -10.88 -12.08
N THR A 227 14.51 -9.73 -11.48
CA THR A 227 15.19 -9.64 -10.18
C THR A 227 14.32 -10.16 -9.05
N VAL A 228 13.05 -9.78 -9.02
CA VAL A 228 12.12 -10.24 -7.98
C VAL A 228 11.89 -11.74 -8.03
N LEU A 229 12.06 -12.40 -9.19
CA LEU A 229 11.92 -13.86 -9.32
C LEU A 229 13.14 -14.66 -8.85
N LYS A 230 14.28 -14.00 -8.53
CA LYS A 230 15.47 -14.70 -8.04
C LYS A 230 15.16 -15.44 -6.74
N SER A 231 15.51 -16.73 -6.70
CA SER A 231 15.35 -17.62 -5.54
C SER A 231 16.65 -17.86 -4.76
N SER A 232 17.72 -17.14 -5.12
CA SER A 232 19.01 -17.13 -4.45
C SER A 232 19.67 -15.75 -4.59
N GLY A 233 20.69 -15.48 -3.77
CA GLY A 233 21.34 -14.17 -3.71
C GLY A 233 20.57 -13.18 -2.82
N GLY A 234 20.70 -11.88 -3.10
CA GLY A 234 20.13 -10.84 -2.25
C GLY A 234 20.84 -10.71 -0.89
N PRO A 235 20.32 -9.87 0.03
CA PRO A 235 21.01 -9.52 1.28
C PRO A 235 21.16 -10.68 2.27
N ASP A 236 20.36 -11.74 2.13
CA ASP A 236 20.29 -12.88 3.05
C ASP A 236 20.53 -14.23 2.34
N GLY A 237 20.86 -14.21 1.05
CA GLY A 237 21.17 -15.40 0.25
C GLY A 237 19.96 -16.14 -0.33
N TYR A 238 18.72 -15.78 0.04
CA TYR A 238 17.50 -16.49 -0.37
C TYR A 238 16.77 -15.88 -1.58
N GLY A 239 17.36 -14.86 -2.20
CA GLY A 239 16.77 -14.12 -3.31
C GLY A 239 15.60 -13.22 -2.90
N PHE A 240 14.90 -12.68 -3.89
CA PHE A 240 13.85 -11.68 -3.69
C PHE A 240 12.42 -12.25 -3.79
N LYS A 241 12.27 -13.44 -4.35
CA LYS A 241 10.95 -14.05 -4.66
C LYS A 241 10.03 -14.20 -3.45
N ARG A 242 10.61 -14.45 -2.27
CA ARG A 242 9.85 -14.58 -1.02
C ARG A 242 9.33 -13.25 -0.46
N GLY A 243 9.83 -12.12 -0.97
CA GLY A 243 9.53 -10.79 -0.45
C GLY A 243 8.51 -10.01 -1.27
N ILE A 244 7.98 -10.58 -2.34
CA ILE A 244 6.96 -9.97 -3.18
C ILE A 244 5.63 -10.70 -3.04
N VAL A 245 4.54 -9.95 -3.11
CA VAL A 245 3.18 -10.47 -3.28
C VAL A 245 2.48 -9.69 -4.37
N TYR A 246 1.71 -10.39 -5.20
CA TYR A 246 0.90 -9.78 -6.24
C TYR A 246 -0.55 -9.64 -5.75
N LEU A 247 -1.03 -8.40 -5.66
CA LEU A 247 -2.45 -8.12 -5.42
C LEU A 247 -3.18 -8.04 -6.77
N PRO A 248 -4.48 -8.37 -6.83
CA PRO A 248 -5.30 -8.14 -8.02
C PRO A 248 -5.15 -6.70 -8.51
N ARG A 249 -4.74 -6.56 -9.77
CA ARG A 249 -4.32 -5.27 -10.35
C ARG A 249 -5.40 -4.20 -10.27
N ASN A 250 -6.65 -4.59 -10.52
CA ASN A 250 -7.82 -3.71 -10.46
C ASN A 250 -8.04 -3.06 -9.07
N LEU A 251 -7.48 -3.59 -7.99
CA LEU A 251 -7.62 -2.98 -6.67
C LEU A 251 -6.83 -1.66 -6.56
N PHE A 252 -5.64 -1.55 -7.13
CA PHE A 252 -4.77 -0.40 -6.87
C PHE A 252 -3.93 0.06 -8.05
N ASN A 253 -4.13 -0.53 -9.22
CA ASN A 253 -3.41 -0.23 -10.45
C ASN A 253 -4.30 -0.54 -11.67
N ALA A 254 -5.58 -0.17 -11.59
CA ALA A 254 -6.56 -0.49 -12.61
C ALA A 254 -6.24 0.25 -13.93
N TYR A 255 -6.29 -0.43 -15.07
CA TYR A 255 -5.95 0.17 -16.35
C TYR A 255 -7.13 0.82 -17.06
N GLU A 256 -6.84 1.96 -17.67
CA GLU A 256 -7.41 2.32 -18.96
C GLU A 256 -6.71 1.47 -20.02
N LEU A 257 -7.44 0.55 -20.66
CA LEU A 257 -6.81 -0.39 -21.60
C LEU A 257 -6.42 0.32 -22.92
N PRO A 258 -5.25 -0.01 -23.51
CA PRO A 258 -4.89 0.45 -24.85
C PRO A 258 -5.76 -0.20 -25.92
N GLY A 259 -5.88 0.45 -27.08
CA GLY A 259 -6.73 0.02 -28.20
C GLY A 259 -6.70 -1.49 -28.47
N TYR A 260 -5.51 -2.09 -28.57
CA TYR A 260 -5.33 -3.52 -28.83
C TYR A 260 -5.85 -4.46 -27.72
N MET A 261 -6.04 -3.96 -26.49
CA MET A 261 -6.66 -4.69 -25.39
C MET A 261 -8.16 -4.40 -25.23
N ARG A 262 -8.71 -3.37 -25.91
CA ARG A 262 -10.13 -3.00 -25.78
C ARG A 262 -11.05 -3.96 -26.52
N ASP A 263 -10.57 -4.51 -27.64
CA ASP A 263 -11.41 -5.22 -28.61
C ASP A 263 -12.00 -6.50 -28.01
N GLY A 264 -13.32 -6.61 -28.04
CA GLY A 264 -14.05 -7.79 -27.56
C GLY A 264 -14.24 -7.91 -26.05
N ARG A 265 -13.66 -7.01 -25.23
CA ARG A 265 -13.89 -6.99 -23.77
C ARG A 265 -15.27 -6.46 -23.44
N THR A 266 -16.07 -7.23 -22.68
CA THR A 266 -17.41 -6.84 -22.21
C THR A 266 -17.43 -6.50 -20.73
N ASP A 267 -16.34 -6.78 -20.02
CA ASP A 267 -16.13 -6.58 -18.58
C ASP A 267 -15.39 -5.26 -18.28
N VAL A 268 -15.51 -4.26 -19.15
CA VAL A 268 -14.87 -2.94 -19.02
C VAL A 268 -15.91 -1.83 -19.08
N LEU A 269 -15.68 -0.77 -18.30
CA LEU A 269 -16.44 0.47 -18.39
C LEU A 269 -16.03 1.23 -19.65
N ARG A 270 -16.99 1.46 -20.56
CA ARG A 270 -16.74 2.12 -21.84
C ARG A 270 -17.16 3.58 -21.89
N ASN A 271 -18.26 3.89 -21.21
CA ASN A 271 -18.81 5.24 -21.15
C ASN A 271 -19.13 5.57 -19.70
N PHE A 272 -18.91 6.81 -19.34
CA PHE A 272 -19.42 7.44 -18.13
C PHE A 272 -19.97 8.81 -18.50
N THR A 273 -20.85 9.37 -17.68
CA THR A 273 -21.42 10.70 -17.98
C THR A 273 -20.28 11.70 -18.16
N GLY A 274 -20.23 12.35 -19.33
CA GLY A 274 -19.24 13.38 -19.70
C GLY A 274 -17.86 12.86 -20.10
N PHE A 275 -17.72 11.58 -20.44
CA PHE A 275 -16.63 11.14 -21.31
C PHE A 275 -16.97 11.47 -22.76
N GLU A 276 -15.99 12.01 -23.48
CA GLU A 276 -16.08 12.30 -24.90
C GLU A 276 -15.54 11.13 -25.74
N GLU A 277 -14.53 10.42 -25.23
CA GLU A 277 -13.86 9.34 -25.92
C GLU A 277 -14.43 7.95 -25.59
N PRO A 278 -14.21 6.94 -26.46
CA PRO A 278 -14.48 5.56 -26.12
C PRO A 278 -13.42 4.98 -25.16
N HIS A 279 -13.84 4.73 -23.91
CA HIS A 279 -12.98 4.11 -22.90
C HIS A 279 -13.05 2.57 -22.91
N ALA A 280 -12.09 1.97 -22.20
CA ALA A 280 -12.09 0.58 -21.80
C ALA A 280 -11.39 0.46 -20.44
N PHE A 281 -11.99 1.08 -19.43
CA PHE A 281 -11.49 1.02 -18.06
C PHE A 281 -11.88 -0.31 -17.42
N GLU A 282 -10.92 -1.04 -16.87
CA GLU A 282 -11.17 -2.37 -16.30
C GLU A 282 -11.77 -2.35 -14.89
N GLY A 283 -11.86 -1.16 -14.28
CA GLY A 283 -12.55 -0.98 -13.02
C GLY A 283 -14.02 -0.64 -13.20
N LYS A 284 -14.61 -0.18 -12.11
CA LYS A 284 -16.02 0.22 -11.99
C LYS A 284 -16.13 1.56 -11.25
N LYS A 285 -17.31 2.17 -11.29
CA LYS A 285 -17.61 3.39 -10.52
C LYS A 285 -17.24 3.19 -9.04
N GLY A 286 -16.55 4.17 -8.47
CA GLY A 286 -16.09 4.14 -7.08
C GLY A 286 -14.70 3.54 -6.89
N ASP A 287 -14.08 2.98 -7.94
CA ASP A 287 -12.72 2.45 -7.85
C ASP A 287 -11.69 3.57 -7.60
N PHE A 288 -10.58 3.18 -6.99
CA PHE A 288 -9.56 4.04 -6.39
C PHE A 288 -8.76 4.87 -7.41
N ILE A 289 -8.24 4.23 -8.44
CA ILE A 289 -7.20 4.78 -9.32
C ILE A 289 -7.35 4.22 -10.73
N VAL A 290 -7.01 5.04 -11.72
CA VAL A 290 -6.78 4.59 -13.10
C VAL A 290 -5.32 4.84 -13.47
N HIS A 291 -4.73 3.89 -14.18
CA HIS A 291 -3.39 3.97 -14.76
C HIS A 291 -3.54 3.86 -16.28
N LEU A 292 -2.82 4.70 -17.03
CA LEU A 292 -2.97 4.85 -18.48
C LEU A 292 -1.71 4.38 -19.25
N PRO A 293 -1.24 3.12 -19.07
CA PRO A 293 -0.02 2.64 -19.69
C PRO A 293 -0.23 2.31 -21.17
N GLY A 294 0.77 2.59 -22.00
CA GLY A 294 0.81 2.10 -23.39
C GLY A 294 -0.30 2.63 -24.32
N LEU A 295 -0.96 3.74 -23.99
CA LEU A 295 -2.03 4.36 -24.78
C LEU A 295 -1.51 5.17 -25.99
N PHE A 296 -0.53 4.69 -26.74
CA PHE A 296 0.17 5.44 -27.80
C PHE A 296 -0.78 6.24 -28.73
N GLY A 297 -0.82 7.57 -28.57
CA GLY A 297 -1.71 8.47 -29.31
C GLY A 297 -3.05 8.76 -28.63
N ASP A 298 -3.64 7.78 -27.94
CA ASP A 298 -4.93 7.89 -27.24
C ASP A 298 -4.82 8.49 -25.83
N ARG A 299 -3.61 8.59 -25.27
CA ARG A 299 -3.43 8.98 -23.87
C ARG A 299 -4.04 10.34 -23.54
N GLU A 300 -3.71 11.35 -24.32
CA GLU A 300 -4.10 12.74 -24.04
C GLU A 300 -5.62 12.91 -23.91
N PRO A 301 -6.44 12.48 -24.89
CA PRO A 301 -7.88 12.68 -24.79
C PRO A 301 -8.52 11.81 -23.67
N LEU A 302 -8.10 10.56 -23.51
CA LEU A 302 -8.64 9.69 -22.43
C LEU A 302 -8.25 10.18 -21.03
N MET A 303 -7.03 10.68 -20.89
CA MET A 303 -6.57 11.27 -19.64
C MET A 303 -7.33 12.56 -19.32
N THR A 304 -7.65 13.35 -20.34
CA THR A 304 -8.45 14.57 -20.20
C THR A 304 -9.85 14.25 -19.67
N ASP A 305 -10.53 13.25 -20.24
CA ASP A 305 -11.86 12.81 -19.77
C ASP A 305 -11.85 12.40 -18.29
N TRP A 306 -10.85 11.61 -17.87
CA TRP A 306 -10.70 11.21 -16.47
C TRP A 306 -10.42 12.40 -15.54
N LEU A 307 -9.54 13.31 -15.95
CA LEU A 307 -9.20 14.50 -15.16
C LEU A 307 -10.38 15.45 -15.04
N ASP A 308 -11.10 15.70 -16.14
CA ASP A 308 -12.27 16.58 -16.14
C ASP A 308 -13.40 16.02 -15.26
N LEU A 309 -13.57 14.70 -15.23
CA LEU A 309 -14.47 14.02 -14.30
C LEU A 309 -14.07 14.29 -12.83
N ILE A 310 -12.82 14.02 -12.45
CA ILE A 310 -12.42 14.13 -11.04
C ILE A 310 -12.22 15.56 -10.55
N GLU A 311 -12.05 16.53 -11.44
CA GLU A 311 -11.87 17.95 -11.07
C GLU A 311 -13.20 18.69 -10.96
N ASN A 312 -14.18 18.34 -11.80
CA ASN A 312 -15.44 19.08 -11.89
C ASN A 312 -16.64 18.34 -11.29
N ARG A 313 -16.55 17.00 -11.20
CA ARG A 313 -17.69 16.12 -10.90
C ARG A 313 -17.25 14.90 -10.09
N GLN A 314 -16.37 15.11 -9.12
CA GLN A 314 -15.79 14.01 -8.34
C GLN A 314 -16.85 13.16 -7.65
N GLU A 315 -17.93 13.76 -7.18
CA GLU A 315 -19.08 13.12 -6.54
C GLU A 315 -19.86 12.18 -7.46
N ASP A 316 -19.77 12.36 -8.79
CA ASP A 316 -20.38 11.43 -9.75
C ASP A 316 -19.67 10.07 -9.68
N TRP A 317 -18.38 10.05 -9.35
CA TRP A 317 -17.55 8.85 -9.30
C TRP A 317 -17.28 8.34 -7.88
N ALA A 318 -16.82 9.22 -7.00
CA ALA A 318 -16.29 8.88 -5.68
C ALA A 318 -17.40 8.40 -4.74
N LEU A 319 -17.28 7.16 -4.30
CA LEU A 319 -18.14 6.57 -3.28
C LEU A 319 -17.44 6.60 -1.91
N PRO A 320 -18.18 6.69 -0.79
CA PRO A 320 -17.64 6.39 0.54
C PRO A 320 -16.98 5.02 0.56
N LEU A 321 -15.91 4.85 1.35
CA LEU A 321 -15.16 3.59 1.41
C LEU A 321 -16.06 2.39 1.75
N GLU A 322 -17.02 2.60 2.65
CA GLU A 322 -17.96 1.58 3.12
C GLU A 322 -18.98 1.15 2.06
N GLU A 323 -19.19 1.96 1.03
CA GLU A 323 -20.06 1.66 -0.12
C GLU A 323 -19.29 0.99 -1.27
N THR A 324 -17.97 0.85 -1.15
CA THR A 324 -17.13 0.16 -2.12
C THR A 324 -16.87 -1.30 -1.73
N THR A 325 -16.28 -2.07 -2.65
CA THR A 325 -15.86 -3.45 -2.38
C THR A 325 -14.49 -3.55 -1.70
N TYR A 326 -13.76 -2.44 -1.55
CA TYR A 326 -12.36 -2.45 -1.13
C TYR A 326 -12.09 -3.10 0.22
N ILE A 327 -12.90 -2.79 1.24
CA ILE A 327 -12.73 -3.40 2.58
C ILE A 327 -12.89 -4.92 2.49
N ALA A 328 -13.92 -5.39 1.78
CA ALA A 328 -14.21 -6.80 1.66
C ALA A 328 -13.16 -7.54 0.81
N GLU A 329 -12.77 -6.98 -0.34
CA GLU A 329 -11.81 -7.60 -1.27
C GLU A 329 -10.40 -7.66 -0.68
N THR A 330 -9.94 -6.60 -0.03
CA THR A 330 -8.61 -6.59 0.62
C THR A 330 -8.58 -7.52 1.85
N ALA A 331 -9.65 -7.54 2.66
CA ALA A 331 -9.77 -8.51 3.75
C ALA A 331 -9.76 -9.95 3.26
N ALA A 332 -10.54 -10.25 2.21
CA ALA A 332 -10.63 -11.59 1.63
C ALA A 332 -9.29 -12.05 1.08
N PHE A 333 -8.58 -11.17 0.36
CA PHE A 333 -7.25 -11.44 -0.16
C PHE A 333 -6.26 -11.80 0.98
N TRP A 334 -6.14 -10.94 2.00
CA TRP A 334 -5.19 -11.17 3.08
C TRP A 334 -5.54 -12.36 3.97
N LYS A 335 -6.84 -12.63 4.14
CA LYS A 335 -7.31 -13.85 4.83
C LYS A 335 -6.88 -15.11 4.07
N MET A 336 -7.17 -15.17 2.77
CA MET A 336 -6.77 -16.28 1.91
C MET A 336 -5.24 -16.48 1.92
N TYR A 337 -4.47 -15.39 1.76
CA TYR A 337 -3.01 -15.43 1.83
C TYR A 337 -2.52 -15.94 3.19
N GLY A 338 -3.12 -15.48 4.29
CA GLY A 338 -2.78 -15.89 5.64
C GLY A 338 -3.06 -17.37 5.91
N GLU A 339 -4.19 -17.89 5.42
CA GLU A 339 -4.52 -19.32 5.51
C GLU A 339 -3.50 -20.20 4.78
N ALA A 340 -3.12 -19.80 3.56
CA ALA A 340 -2.09 -20.47 2.78
C ALA A 340 -0.72 -20.47 3.49
N VAL A 341 -0.28 -19.31 4.01
CA VAL A 341 0.97 -19.18 4.78
C VAL A 341 0.94 -20.02 6.05
N ASN A 342 -0.18 -20.07 6.76
CA ASN A 342 -0.32 -20.89 7.97
C ASN A 342 -0.25 -22.39 7.65
N THR A 343 -0.85 -22.81 6.54
CA THR A 343 -0.76 -24.19 6.05
C THR A 343 0.69 -24.57 5.71
N LEU A 344 1.43 -23.69 5.03
CA LEU A 344 2.87 -23.89 4.81
C LEU A 344 3.67 -23.99 6.11
N ARG A 345 3.40 -23.11 7.08
CA ARG A 345 4.06 -23.14 8.40
C ARG A 345 3.81 -24.44 9.15
N GLU A 346 2.60 -24.99 9.04
CA GLU A 346 2.29 -26.31 9.60
C GLU A 346 3.07 -27.40 8.89
N ALA A 347 3.07 -27.41 7.55
CA ALA A 347 3.79 -28.40 6.77
C ALA A 347 5.30 -28.43 7.09
N PHE A 348 5.92 -27.25 7.27
CA PHE A 348 7.34 -27.14 7.63
C PHE A 348 7.67 -27.59 9.06
N LYS A 349 6.68 -27.80 9.94
CA LYS A 349 6.91 -28.35 11.28
C LYS A 349 6.95 -29.88 11.31
N ARG A 350 6.67 -30.56 10.19
CA ARG A 350 6.76 -32.02 10.14
C ARG A 350 8.22 -32.45 10.02
N ASP A 351 8.66 -33.30 10.94
CA ASP A 351 10.03 -33.83 10.97
C ASP A 351 10.33 -34.74 9.76
N GLU A 352 9.32 -35.45 9.26
CA GLU A 352 9.40 -36.26 8.04
C GLU A 352 8.23 -35.93 7.11
N ALA A 353 8.54 -35.40 5.92
CA ALA A 353 7.57 -35.12 4.87
C ALA A 353 7.83 -36.02 3.67
N GLY A 354 6.81 -36.78 3.25
CA GLY A 354 6.85 -37.55 2.01
C GLY A 354 7.01 -36.64 0.78
N LYS A 355 7.45 -37.21 -0.35
CA LYS A 355 7.67 -36.48 -1.60
C LYS A 355 6.47 -35.62 -2.02
N GLU A 356 5.26 -36.14 -1.88
CA GLU A 356 4.02 -35.45 -2.24
C GLU A 356 3.81 -34.16 -1.42
N ILE A 357 4.06 -34.20 -0.11
CA ILE A 357 3.99 -33.02 0.76
C ILE A 357 5.06 -32.00 0.33
N VAL A 358 6.28 -32.44 0.03
CA VAL A 358 7.36 -31.56 -0.42
C VAL A 358 7.01 -30.88 -1.74
N ASP A 359 6.43 -31.62 -2.69
CA ASP A 359 5.99 -31.10 -3.97
C ASP A 359 4.83 -30.11 -3.79
N ALA A 360 3.84 -30.42 -2.95
CA ALA A 360 2.72 -29.52 -2.63
C ALA A 360 3.17 -28.22 -1.92
N ILE A 361 4.12 -28.32 -0.96
CA ILE A 361 4.77 -27.15 -0.34
C ILE A 361 5.40 -26.26 -1.41
N LYS A 362 6.13 -26.86 -2.35
CA LYS A 362 6.80 -26.13 -3.42
C LYS A 362 5.79 -25.44 -4.33
N GLN A 363 4.72 -26.12 -4.72
CA GLN A 363 3.66 -25.57 -5.57
C GLN A 363 2.98 -24.38 -4.89
N LEU A 364 2.49 -24.54 -3.66
CA LEU A 364 1.82 -23.47 -2.92
C LEU A 364 2.76 -22.27 -2.68
N ARG A 365 4.03 -22.52 -2.36
CA ARG A 365 5.02 -21.44 -2.19
C ARG A 365 5.26 -20.68 -3.48
N ILE A 366 5.33 -21.36 -4.64
CA ILE A 366 5.47 -20.70 -5.94
C ILE A 366 4.22 -19.85 -6.21
N ALA A 367 3.03 -20.43 -6.06
CA ALA A 367 1.77 -19.74 -6.29
C ALA A 367 1.64 -18.49 -5.40
N LEU A 368 1.96 -18.54 -4.12
CA LEU A 368 1.93 -17.37 -3.23
C LEU A 368 2.90 -16.24 -3.64
N SER A 369 3.99 -16.57 -4.35
CA SER A 369 4.98 -15.58 -4.79
C SER A 369 4.77 -15.08 -6.22
N GLU A 370 4.07 -15.85 -7.05
CA GLU A 370 3.92 -15.55 -8.48
C GLU A 370 2.48 -15.29 -8.88
N GLU A 371 1.50 -15.91 -8.23
CA GLU A 371 0.09 -16.00 -8.63
C GLU A 371 -0.87 -15.71 -7.46
N ALA A 372 -0.44 -14.95 -6.46
CA ALA A 372 -1.26 -14.64 -5.27
C ALA A 372 -2.58 -13.91 -5.61
N ASP A 373 -2.61 -13.21 -6.74
CA ASP A 373 -3.77 -12.54 -7.34
C ASP A 373 -4.78 -13.51 -7.99
N ASP A 374 -4.45 -14.80 -8.14
CA ASP A 374 -5.39 -15.86 -8.53
C ASP A 374 -5.91 -16.60 -7.29
N ALA A 375 -7.00 -16.09 -6.73
CA ALA A 375 -7.60 -16.65 -5.52
C ALA A 375 -8.02 -18.12 -5.67
N ASN A 376 -8.43 -18.55 -6.86
CA ASN A 376 -8.83 -19.94 -7.11
C ASN A 376 -7.61 -20.86 -7.04
N ARG A 377 -6.51 -20.44 -7.66
CA ARG A 377 -5.25 -21.18 -7.66
C ARG A 377 -4.66 -21.32 -6.26
N ILE A 378 -4.68 -20.25 -5.47
CA ILE A 378 -4.21 -20.33 -4.08
C ILE A 378 -5.11 -21.23 -3.23
N ALA A 379 -6.43 -21.15 -3.41
CA ALA A 379 -7.37 -22.01 -2.68
C ALA A 379 -7.17 -23.50 -3.03
N GLU A 380 -7.02 -23.83 -4.32
CA GLU A 380 -6.73 -25.18 -4.83
C GLU A 380 -5.49 -25.77 -4.13
N TYR A 381 -4.35 -25.09 -4.24
CA TYR A 381 -3.08 -25.58 -3.68
C TYR A 381 -3.05 -25.58 -2.15
N THR A 382 -3.78 -24.66 -1.51
CA THR A 382 -3.92 -24.67 -0.06
C THR A 382 -4.72 -25.89 0.41
N ASN A 383 -5.80 -26.23 -0.28
CA ASN A 383 -6.62 -27.38 0.05
C ASN A 383 -5.89 -28.70 -0.23
N GLU A 384 -5.19 -28.81 -1.36
CA GLU A 384 -4.37 -29.99 -1.69
C GLU A 384 -3.31 -30.25 -0.60
N LEU A 385 -2.60 -29.22 -0.15
CA LEU A 385 -1.66 -29.38 0.96
C LEU A 385 -2.36 -29.74 2.28
N LYS A 386 -3.52 -29.15 2.59
CA LYS A 386 -4.30 -29.51 3.79
C LYS A 386 -4.73 -30.97 3.79
N GLU A 387 -5.18 -31.50 2.65
CA GLU A 387 -5.58 -32.90 2.50
C GLU A 387 -4.40 -33.86 2.73
N LEU A 388 -3.21 -33.50 2.24
CA LEU A 388 -1.98 -34.27 2.49
C LEU A 388 -1.51 -34.20 3.94
N LEU A 389 -1.73 -33.08 4.62
CA LEU A 389 -1.42 -32.93 6.04
C LEU A 389 -2.44 -33.67 6.92
N HIS A 390 -3.72 -33.60 6.58
CA HIS A 390 -4.80 -34.20 7.34
C HIS A 390 -5.57 -35.20 6.47
N PRO A 391 -4.96 -36.34 6.11
CA PRO A 391 -5.66 -37.36 5.34
C PRO A 391 -6.86 -37.82 6.15
N THR A 392 -8.06 -37.61 5.60
CA THR A 392 -9.28 -38.12 6.20
C THR A 392 -9.14 -39.64 6.27
N ALA A 393 -9.18 -40.21 7.47
CA ALA A 393 -9.24 -41.66 7.62
C ALA A 393 -10.52 -42.12 6.93
N LEU A 394 -10.38 -42.74 5.75
CA LEU A 394 -11.40 -43.61 5.22
C LEU A 394 -11.51 -44.75 6.24
N PHE A 395 -12.54 -44.70 7.08
CA PHE A 395 -12.98 -45.88 7.79
C PHE A 395 -13.47 -46.84 6.71
N ASP A 396 -12.64 -47.84 6.41
CA ASP A 396 -13.11 -49.05 5.74
C ASP A 396 -14.09 -49.71 6.72
N ASP A 397 -15.39 -49.51 6.49
CA ASP A 397 -16.43 -50.36 7.05
C ASP A 397 -16.32 -51.73 6.37
N GLU A 398 -15.48 -52.62 6.92
CA GLU A 398 -15.55 -54.08 6.69
C GLU A 398 -16.50 -54.77 7.68
#